data_AF-A0A448J7S6-F1
#
_entry.id   AF-A0A448J7S6-F1
#
_cell.length_a   1.000
_cell.length_b   1.000
_cell.length_c   1.000
_cell.angle_alpha   90.00
_cell.angle_beta   90.00
_cell.angle_gamma   90.00
#
_symmetry.space_group_name_H-M   'P 1'
#
loop_
_entity.id
_entity.type
_entity.pdbx_description
1 polymer ?
#
loop_
_entity_poly.entity_id
_entity_poly.type
_entity_poly.pdbx_seq_one_letter_code
_entity_poly.pdbx_strand_id
1 'polypeptide(L)'
;MEASSYNQPDEKTRLVDLKYTKSVGFVDGAWDTRNYHIPWQHIYNLVAELLEILSREKKIKISNLKLGRLFVPSVELVAKQYQIKQELGELGLKILDENVNKHIIITYVTDKEFGLQNQIKEKDNIIFTLNQEKTTLQNELNSLPAKKQRLELANLEQDLKNKELQSFVLKKELGNKFVKNININYIDKNSAKTRIQNHLSYKLGQALIENSKSILGYIRMLYVLSYIKDKHKFEQKAYEEKIKENPNLALPPLETYPDYNEALKEKECFTYKLGEALMQANKNWYGGGISNLHSKMCLG
;
A
#
# COMPACT_ATOMS: atom_id res chain seq x y z
N MET A 1 18.77 -28.29 61.87
CA MET A 1 18.14 -29.40 61.12
C MET A 1 18.02 -28.94 59.69
N GLU A 2 18.93 -29.43 58.86
CA GLU A 2 19.09 -29.03 57.46
C GLU A 2 17.93 -29.54 56.61
N ALA A 3 17.42 -28.69 55.73
CA ALA A 3 16.40 -29.03 54.76
C ALA A 3 17.00 -29.94 53.68
N SER A 4 16.46 -31.15 53.57
CA SER A 4 16.75 -32.11 52.50
C SER A 4 16.46 -31.47 51.13
N SER A 5 17.52 -31.17 50.38
CA SER A 5 17.49 -30.78 48.98
C SER A 5 16.82 -31.89 48.15
N TYR A 6 15.67 -31.59 47.55
CA TYR A 6 15.13 -32.40 46.48
C TYR A 6 16.04 -32.23 45.26
N ASN A 7 16.81 -33.27 44.93
CA ASN A 7 17.59 -33.33 43.69
C ASN A 7 16.63 -33.21 42.50
N GLN A 8 16.56 -32.02 41.89
CA GLN A 8 16.01 -31.90 40.54
C GLN A 8 16.90 -32.72 39.60
N PRO A 9 16.33 -33.51 38.69
CA PRO A 9 17.11 -34.28 37.72
C PRO A 9 17.96 -33.31 36.88
N ASP A 10 19.28 -33.54 36.91
CA ASP A 10 20.33 -32.85 36.15
C ASP A 10 19.90 -32.61 34.68
N GLU A 11 20.23 -31.44 34.14
CA GLU A 11 20.03 -31.08 32.73
C GLU A 11 20.61 -32.14 31.76
N LYS A 12 21.62 -32.91 32.19
CA LYS A 12 22.21 -34.06 31.47
C LYS A 12 21.33 -35.32 31.45
N THR A 13 20.31 -35.43 32.30
CA THR A 13 19.34 -36.54 32.22
C THR A 13 18.25 -36.34 31.16
N ARG A 14 18.21 -35.17 30.49
CA ARG A 14 17.31 -34.88 29.34
C ARG A 14 17.90 -35.25 27.96
N LEU A 15 18.79 -36.23 27.89
CA LEU A 15 19.51 -36.62 26.67
C LEU A 15 18.77 -37.69 25.82
N VAL A 16 17.44 -37.62 25.69
CA VAL A 16 16.73 -38.44 24.71
C VAL A 16 15.96 -37.52 23.77
N ASP A 17 16.35 -37.52 22.50
CA ASP A 17 15.74 -36.72 21.44
C ASP A 17 14.21 -36.99 21.39
N LEU A 18 13.41 -35.92 21.27
CA LEU A 18 11.95 -35.96 21.27
C LEU A 18 11.39 -36.97 20.26
N LYS A 19 12.08 -37.21 19.14
CA LYS A 19 11.66 -38.20 18.13
C LYS A 19 11.69 -39.65 18.64
N TYR A 20 12.38 -39.91 19.75
CA TYR A 20 12.49 -41.22 20.40
C TYR A 20 11.62 -41.35 21.65
N THR A 21 10.79 -40.34 21.96
CA THR A 21 9.97 -40.31 23.16
C THR A 21 8.52 -39.93 22.83
N LYS A 22 7.55 -40.65 23.38
CA LYS A 22 6.13 -40.25 23.35
C LYS A 22 5.55 -40.43 24.76
N SER A 23 4.99 -39.37 25.32
CA SER A 23 4.29 -39.41 26.61
C SER A 23 2.90 -40.00 26.40
N VAL A 24 2.53 -40.97 27.25
CA VAL A 24 1.21 -41.64 27.20
C VAL A 24 0.45 -41.44 28.52
N GLY A 25 0.79 -40.42 29.31
CA GLY A 25 0.15 -40.10 30.60
C GLY A 25 -0.20 -38.61 30.75
N PHE A 26 -0.99 -38.29 31.77
CA PHE A 26 -1.41 -36.93 32.12
C PHE A 26 -0.70 -36.43 33.39
N VAL A 27 -0.52 -35.13 33.52
CA VAL A 27 0.03 -34.53 34.76
C VAL A 27 -1.10 -34.44 35.77
N ASP A 28 -0.98 -35.14 36.90
CA ASP A 28 -1.83 -34.93 38.07
C ASP A 28 -1.00 -34.28 39.19
N GLY A 29 -1.57 -33.26 39.82
CA GLY A 29 -0.93 -32.06 40.39
C GLY A 29 0.12 -32.20 41.51
N ALA A 30 0.74 -33.36 41.70
CA ALA A 30 1.87 -33.54 42.61
C ALA A 30 2.90 -34.60 42.15
N TRP A 31 2.61 -35.43 41.14
CA TRP A 31 3.52 -36.49 40.69
C TRP A 31 3.58 -36.51 39.16
N ASP A 32 4.78 -36.49 38.60
CA ASP A 32 4.98 -36.72 37.17
C ASP A 32 4.75 -38.19 36.84
N THR A 33 3.52 -38.54 36.46
CA THR A 33 3.12 -39.90 36.05
C THR A 33 3.33 -40.14 34.55
N ARG A 34 4.08 -39.28 33.85
CA ARG A 34 4.43 -39.50 32.44
C ARG A 34 5.31 -40.74 32.32
N ASN A 35 4.71 -41.85 31.91
CA ASN A 35 5.44 -43.04 31.50
C ASN A 35 6.12 -42.75 30.15
N TYR A 36 7.40 -42.40 30.19
CA TYR A 36 8.23 -42.27 29.00
C TYR A 36 8.51 -43.66 28.43
N HIS A 37 7.92 -43.98 27.27
CA HIS A 37 8.18 -45.24 26.62
C HIS A 37 9.33 -45.10 25.61
N ILE A 38 10.49 -45.62 25.97
CA ILE A 38 11.65 -45.74 25.08
C ILE A 38 11.78 -47.23 24.71
N PRO A 39 11.54 -47.62 23.45
CA PRO A 39 11.79 -49.00 23.00
C PRO A 39 13.20 -49.45 23.38
N TRP A 40 13.35 -50.60 24.03
CA TRP A 40 14.66 -51.09 24.52
C TRP A 40 15.67 -51.27 23.37
N GLN A 41 15.20 -51.46 22.13
CA GLN A 41 16.02 -51.51 20.93
C GLN A 41 16.75 -50.18 20.65
N HIS A 42 16.15 -49.02 20.98
CA HIS A 42 16.85 -47.73 20.91
C HIS A 42 17.99 -47.67 21.94
N ILE A 43 17.73 -48.15 23.17
CA ILE A 43 18.74 -48.16 24.24
C ILE A 43 19.91 -49.08 23.85
N TYR A 44 19.61 -50.27 23.33
CA TYR A 44 20.63 -51.19 22.84
C TYR A 44 21.50 -50.57 21.73
N ASN A 45 20.87 -49.95 20.73
CA ASN A 45 21.59 -49.32 19.62
C ASN A 45 22.47 -48.15 20.07
N LEU A 46 22.02 -47.38 21.07
CA LEU A 46 22.80 -46.29 21.67
C LEU A 46 24.01 -46.82 22.44
N VAL A 47 23.83 -47.86 23.26
CA VAL A 47 24.92 -48.51 23.99
C VAL A 47 25.94 -49.12 23.01
N ALA A 48 25.45 -49.73 21.93
CA ALA A 48 26.30 -50.27 20.88
C ALA A 48 27.17 -49.18 20.23
N GLU A 49 26.60 -48.02 19.94
CA GLU A 49 27.35 -46.87 19.41
C GLU A 49 28.40 -46.33 20.40
N LEU A 50 28.03 -46.17 21.67
CA LEU A 50 28.97 -45.70 22.71
C LEU A 50 30.14 -46.68 22.90
N LEU A 51 29.88 -47.99 22.90
CA LEU A 51 30.94 -48.99 23.02
C LEU A 51 31.87 -49.01 21.81
N GLU A 52 31.35 -48.79 20.61
CA GLU A 52 32.17 -48.62 19.40
C GLU A 52 33.06 -47.37 19.46
N ILE A 53 32.54 -46.25 19.98
CA ILE A 53 33.32 -45.01 20.20
C ILE A 53 34.45 -45.26 21.20
N LEU A 54 34.14 -45.85 22.36
CA LEU A 54 35.13 -46.17 23.39
C LEU A 54 36.20 -47.16 22.90
N SER A 55 35.83 -48.09 22.01
CA SER A 55 36.76 -48.99 21.33
C SER A 55 37.75 -48.21 20.44
N ARG A 56 37.25 -47.24 19.65
CA ARG A 56 38.09 -46.38 18.79
C ARG A 56 39.03 -45.50 19.58
N GLU A 57 38.56 -44.96 20.71
CA GLU A 57 39.36 -44.14 21.63
C GLU A 57 40.36 -44.96 22.47
N LYS A 58 40.43 -46.28 22.27
CA LYS A 58 41.27 -47.22 23.04
C LYS A 58 41.01 -47.17 24.56
N LYS A 59 39.80 -46.77 24.96
CA LYS A 59 39.37 -46.72 26.37
C LYS A 59 38.88 -48.08 26.89
N ILE A 60 38.66 -49.04 26.00
CA ILE A 60 38.33 -50.43 26.34
C ILE A 60 39.32 -51.40 25.68
N LYS A 61 39.50 -52.59 26.28
CA LYS A 61 40.50 -53.59 25.85
C LYS A 61 40.28 -54.16 24.45
N ILE A 62 39.04 -54.12 23.96
CA ILE A 62 38.68 -54.68 22.66
C ILE A 62 38.86 -53.59 21.60
N SER A 63 39.83 -53.77 20.70
CA SER A 63 40.07 -52.89 19.54
C SER A 63 39.21 -53.30 18.34
N ASN A 64 38.72 -52.33 17.58
CA ASN A 64 37.88 -52.52 16.37
C ASN A 64 36.53 -53.20 16.64
N LEU A 65 35.91 -52.93 17.79
CA LEU A 65 34.57 -53.40 18.10
C LEU A 65 33.55 -52.85 17.08
N LYS A 66 32.68 -53.73 16.56
CA LYS A 66 31.52 -53.36 15.75
C LYS A 66 30.34 -54.26 16.12
N LEU A 67 29.25 -53.66 16.56
CA LEU A 67 28.05 -54.32 17.06
C LEU A 67 26.92 -54.20 16.02
N GLY A 68 26.11 -55.25 15.87
CA GLY A 68 24.91 -55.20 15.05
C GLY A 68 23.91 -54.17 15.59
N ARG A 69 23.10 -53.56 14.71
CA ARG A 69 21.99 -52.69 15.13
C ARG A 69 20.68 -53.45 15.03
N LEU A 70 19.82 -53.28 16.03
CA LEU A 70 18.47 -53.84 16.04
C LEU A 70 17.54 -52.96 15.20
N PHE A 71 16.60 -53.59 14.50
CA PHE A 71 15.48 -52.88 13.88
C PHE A 71 14.63 -52.22 14.97
N VAL A 72 14.36 -50.94 14.82
CA VAL A 72 13.59 -50.19 15.82
C VAL A 72 12.20 -49.83 15.29
N PRO A 73 11.13 -50.37 15.89
CA PRO A 73 9.77 -49.97 15.52
C PRO A 73 9.51 -48.50 15.87
N SER A 74 8.62 -47.85 15.11
CA SER A 74 8.24 -46.46 15.37
C SER A 74 7.71 -46.29 16.80
N VAL A 75 8.18 -45.25 17.50
CA VAL A 75 7.75 -44.89 18.86
C VAL A 75 6.23 -44.77 18.97
N GLU A 76 5.57 -44.30 17.91
CA GLU A 76 4.12 -44.20 17.87
C GLU A 76 3.43 -45.57 17.92
N LEU A 77 3.96 -46.56 17.19
CA LEU A 77 3.40 -47.92 17.19
C LEU A 77 3.55 -48.57 18.57
N VAL A 78 4.72 -48.39 19.19
CA VAL A 78 4.99 -48.96 20.51
C VAL A 78 4.15 -48.28 21.60
N ALA A 79 3.97 -46.97 21.54
CA ALA A 79 3.08 -46.24 22.43
C ALA A 79 1.61 -46.69 22.29
N LYS A 80 1.12 -46.88 21.06
CA LYS A 80 -0.22 -47.43 20.81
C LYS A 80 -0.36 -48.85 21.34
N GLN A 81 0.64 -49.71 21.14
CA GLN A 81 0.64 -51.08 21.69
C GLN A 81 0.55 -51.06 23.22
N TYR A 82 1.27 -50.15 23.88
CA TYR A 82 1.23 -49.99 25.33
C TYR A 82 -0.15 -49.50 25.81
N GLN A 83 -0.73 -48.50 25.14
CA GLN A 83 -2.06 -48.00 25.46
C GLN A 83 -3.12 -49.11 25.34
N ILE A 84 -3.08 -49.90 24.27
CA ILE A 84 -3.97 -51.06 24.09
C ILE A 84 -3.77 -52.08 25.21
N LYS A 85 -2.52 -52.36 25.62
CA LYS A 85 -2.24 -53.27 26.73
C LYS A 85 -2.79 -52.76 28.06
N GLN A 86 -2.79 -51.45 28.30
CA GLN A 86 -3.37 -50.85 29.50
C GLN A 86 -4.90 -50.97 29.47
N GLU A 87 -5.53 -50.60 28.35
CA GLU A 87 -6.99 -50.74 28.16
C GLU A 87 -7.45 -52.21 28.30
N LEU A 88 -6.67 -53.17 27.80
CA LEU A 88 -6.91 -54.61 27.98
C LEU A 88 -6.57 -55.10 29.40
N GLY A 89 -5.61 -54.47 30.08
CA GLY A 89 -5.25 -54.78 31.46
C GLY A 89 -6.34 -54.38 32.45
N GLU A 90 -7.01 -53.25 32.22
CA GLU A 90 -8.19 -52.82 33.00
C GLU A 90 -9.38 -53.77 32.83
N LEU A 91 -9.48 -54.49 31.71
CA LEU A 91 -10.46 -55.56 31.48
C LEU A 91 -10.15 -56.87 32.25
N GLY A 92 -9.13 -56.89 33.12
CA GLY A 92 -8.86 -58.00 34.04
C GLY A 92 -8.10 -59.19 33.45
N LEU A 93 -7.42 -59.03 32.31
CA LEU A 93 -6.79 -60.12 31.54
C LEU A 93 -5.43 -60.62 32.08
N LYS A 94 -5.26 -60.69 33.41
CA LYS A 94 -4.13 -61.43 33.98
C LYS A 94 -4.51 -62.91 34.06
N ILE A 95 -4.13 -63.66 33.01
CA ILE A 95 -4.17 -65.13 32.89
C ILE A 95 -5.54 -65.67 32.43
N LEU A 96 -5.79 -65.64 31.12
CA LEU A 96 -6.79 -66.51 30.47
C LEU A 96 -6.16 -67.14 29.21
N ASP A 97 -6.67 -68.31 28.84
CA ASP A 97 -6.21 -69.17 27.74
C ASP A 97 -6.02 -68.39 26.42
N GLU A 98 -5.04 -68.78 25.60
CA GLU A 98 -4.59 -68.06 24.39
C GLU A 98 -5.74 -67.83 23.39
N ASN A 99 -6.70 -68.76 23.35
CA ASN A 99 -7.92 -68.66 22.54
C ASN A 99 -8.93 -67.64 23.06
N VAL A 100 -9.07 -67.50 24.38
CA VAL A 100 -9.97 -66.53 25.02
C VAL A 100 -9.44 -65.11 24.85
N ASN A 101 -8.12 -64.92 24.98
CA ASN A 101 -7.48 -63.63 24.69
C ASN A 101 -7.67 -63.21 23.23
N LYS A 102 -7.58 -64.14 22.27
CA LYS A 102 -7.80 -63.85 20.86
C LYS A 102 -9.23 -63.39 20.59
N HIS A 103 -10.23 -64.05 21.18
CA HIS A 103 -11.64 -63.65 21.02
C HIS A 103 -11.92 -62.26 21.58
N ILE A 104 -11.43 -61.95 22.78
CA ILE A 104 -11.65 -60.65 23.42
C ILE A 104 -10.98 -59.52 22.64
N ILE A 105 -9.76 -59.74 22.13
CA ILE A 105 -9.08 -58.77 21.26
C ILE A 105 -9.88 -58.53 19.99
N ILE A 106 -10.40 -59.59 19.35
CA ILE A 106 -11.24 -59.48 18.15
C ILE A 106 -12.51 -58.66 18.48
N THR A 107 -13.21 -58.95 19.57
CA THR A 107 -14.40 -58.20 19.99
C THR A 107 -14.08 -56.73 20.22
N TYR A 108 -13.03 -56.41 20.98
CA TYR A 108 -12.60 -55.04 21.24
C TYR A 108 -12.27 -54.28 19.94
N VAL A 109 -11.53 -54.92 19.02
CA VAL A 109 -11.21 -54.31 17.72
C VAL A 109 -12.46 -54.10 16.89
N THR A 110 -13.39 -55.06 16.90
CA THR A 110 -14.64 -54.99 16.14
C THR A 110 -15.56 -53.89 16.65
N ASP A 111 -15.68 -53.72 17.98
CA ASP A 111 -16.47 -52.65 18.60
C ASP A 111 -15.88 -51.26 18.28
N LYS A 112 -14.55 -51.14 18.31
CA LYS A 112 -13.85 -49.90 17.97
C LYS A 112 -13.99 -49.56 16.49
N GLU A 113 -13.90 -50.58 15.62
CA GLU A 113 -14.13 -50.44 14.19
C GLU A 113 -15.58 -50.01 13.90
N PHE A 114 -16.56 -50.62 14.56
CA PHE A 114 -17.97 -50.24 14.44
C PHE A 114 -18.22 -48.80 14.89
N GLY A 115 -17.62 -48.37 16.01
CA GLY A 115 -17.69 -46.99 16.48
C GLY A 115 -17.12 -45.98 15.48
N LEU A 116 -15.98 -46.31 14.85
CA LEU A 116 -15.37 -45.47 13.82
C LEU A 116 -16.23 -45.41 12.55
N GLN A 117 -16.82 -46.53 12.12
CA GLN A 117 -17.71 -46.57 10.96
C GLN A 117 -18.95 -45.69 11.14
N ASN A 118 -19.53 -45.66 12.34
CA ASN A 118 -20.67 -44.79 12.65
C ASN A 118 -20.28 -43.31 12.57
N GLN A 119 -19.10 -42.93 13.10
CA GLN A 119 -18.60 -41.55 13.01
C GLN A 119 -18.32 -41.13 11.57
N ILE A 120 -17.80 -42.03 10.73
CA ILE A 120 -17.58 -41.78 9.30
C ILE A 120 -18.92 -41.54 8.61
N LYS A 121 -19.91 -42.41 8.84
CA LYS A 121 -21.24 -42.27 8.26
C LYS A 121 -21.93 -40.95 8.64
N GLU A 122 -21.78 -40.51 9.90
CA GLU A 122 -22.30 -39.22 10.35
C GLU A 122 -21.62 -38.06 9.62
N LYS A 123 -20.28 -38.09 9.50
CA LYS A 123 -19.52 -37.08 8.75
C LYS A 123 -19.90 -37.05 7.26
N ASP A 124 -20.12 -38.21 6.65
CA ASP A 124 -20.55 -38.30 5.25
C ASP A 124 -21.93 -37.68 5.04
N ASN A 125 -22.87 -37.88 5.98
CA ASN A 125 -24.17 -37.22 5.94
C ASN A 125 -24.04 -35.69 6.03
N ILE A 126 -23.17 -35.19 6.92
CA ILE A 126 -22.92 -33.74 7.04
C ILE A 126 -22.31 -33.20 5.73
N ILE A 127 -21.33 -33.89 5.16
CA ILE A 127 -20.72 -33.52 3.87
C ILE A 127 -21.77 -33.50 2.75
N PHE A 128 -22.67 -34.49 2.73
CA PHE A 128 -23.76 -34.53 1.76
C PHE A 128 -24.67 -33.30 1.88
N THR A 129 -25.12 -32.96 3.09
CA THR A 129 -25.96 -31.77 3.34
C THR A 129 -25.27 -30.48 2.92
N LEU A 130 -24.01 -30.29 3.33
CA LEU A 130 -23.23 -29.10 2.97
C LEU A 130 -23.05 -28.95 1.46
N ASN A 131 -22.86 -30.07 0.74
CA ASN A 131 -22.77 -30.04 -0.71
C ASN A 131 -24.09 -29.66 -1.37
N GLN A 132 -25.23 -30.14 -0.87
CA GLN A 132 -26.55 -29.73 -1.36
C GLN A 132 -26.77 -28.23 -1.16
N GLU A 133 -26.51 -27.70 0.04
CA GLU A 133 -26.61 -26.26 0.32
C GLU A 133 -25.72 -25.43 -0.60
N LYS A 134 -24.46 -25.85 -0.80
CA LYS A 134 -23.54 -25.19 -1.74
C LYS A 134 -24.11 -25.15 -3.15
N THR A 135 -24.71 -26.24 -3.63
CA THR A 135 -25.33 -26.27 -4.97
C THR A 135 -26.54 -25.34 -5.06
N THR A 136 -27.38 -25.28 -4.03
CA THR A 136 -28.53 -24.37 -3.97
C THR A 136 -28.08 -22.91 -4.01
N LEU A 137 -27.11 -22.53 -3.17
CA LEU A 137 -26.54 -21.18 -3.17
C LEU A 137 -25.88 -20.82 -4.50
N GLN A 138 -25.19 -21.78 -5.13
CA GLN A 138 -24.59 -21.57 -6.44
C GLN A 138 -25.66 -21.31 -7.52
N ASN A 139 -26.79 -22.03 -7.45
CA ASN A 139 -27.91 -21.84 -8.37
C ASN A 139 -28.65 -20.51 -8.12
N GLU A 140 -28.81 -20.10 -6.86
CA GLU A 140 -29.35 -18.79 -6.49
C GLU A 140 -28.44 -17.64 -6.94
N LEU A 141 -27.12 -17.77 -6.77
CA LEU A 141 -26.14 -16.80 -7.25
C LEU A 141 -26.14 -16.67 -8.78
N ASN A 142 -26.37 -17.79 -9.47
CA ASN A 142 -26.48 -17.85 -10.93
C ASN A 142 -27.89 -17.51 -11.44
N SER A 143 -28.87 -17.29 -10.56
CA SER A 143 -30.23 -16.96 -10.94
C SER A 143 -30.27 -15.67 -11.76
N LEU A 144 -31.23 -15.62 -12.69
CA LEU A 144 -31.42 -14.51 -13.64
C LEU A 144 -31.43 -13.11 -12.96
N PRO A 145 -32.06 -12.92 -11.79
CA PRO A 145 -32.07 -11.63 -11.09
C PRO A 145 -30.68 -11.18 -10.63
N ALA A 146 -29.89 -12.06 -10.01
CA ALA A 146 -28.55 -11.73 -9.53
C ALA A 146 -27.59 -11.46 -10.71
N LYS A 147 -27.69 -12.25 -11.78
CA LYS A 147 -26.92 -12.01 -13.00
C LYS A 147 -27.28 -10.67 -13.66
N LYS A 148 -28.57 -10.33 -13.71
CA LYS A 148 -29.06 -9.05 -14.24
C LYS A 148 -28.54 -7.87 -13.40
N GLN A 149 -28.62 -7.95 -12.08
CA GLN A 149 -28.08 -6.92 -11.18
C GLN A 149 -26.57 -6.74 -11.35
N ARG A 150 -25.80 -7.83 -11.52
CA ARG A 150 -24.35 -7.75 -11.78
C ARG A 150 -24.02 -7.09 -13.11
N LEU A 151 -24.78 -7.40 -14.17
CA LEU A 151 -24.62 -6.77 -15.47
C LEU A 151 -24.97 -5.27 -15.41
N GLU A 152 -26.00 -4.90 -14.67
CA GLU A 152 -26.39 -3.51 -14.48
C GLU A 152 -25.33 -2.71 -13.71
N LEU A 153 -24.77 -3.29 -12.64
CA LEU A 153 -23.63 -2.70 -11.92
C LEU A 153 -22.40 -2.55 -12.81
N ALA A 154 -22.06 -3.57 -13.62
CA ALA A 154 -20.93 -3.52 -14.53
C ALA A 154 -21.10 -2.44 -15.62
N ASN A 155 -22.32 -2.27 -16.15
CA ASN A 155 -22.62 -1.19 -17.10
C ASN A 155 -22.49 0.19 -16.43
N LEU A 156 -22.98 0.36 -15.20
CA LEU A 156 -22.84 1.61 -14.45
C LEU A 156 -21.37 1.93 -14.13
N GLU A 157 -20.56 0.92 -13.79
CA GLU A 157 -19.11 1.07 -13.59
C GLU A 157 -18.40 1.48 -14.88
N GLN A 158 -18.74 0.88 -16.02
CA GLN A 158 -18.22 1.30 -17.32
C GLN A 158 -18.62 2.74 -17.66
N ASP A 159 -19.86 3.13 -17.39
CA ASP A 159 -20.33 4.50 -17.60
C ASP A 159 -19.60 5.52 -16.73
N LEU A 160 -19.34 5.19 -15.47
CA LEU A 160 -18.52 6.02 -14.57
C LEU A 160 -17.11 6.19 -15.13
N LYS A 161 -16.47 5.10 -15.56
CA LYS A 161 -15.13 5.14 -16.14
C LYS A 161 -15.08 5.94 -17.45
N ASN A 162 -16.10 5.82 -18.28
CA ASN A 162 -16.24 6.60 -19.51
C ASN A 162 -16.38 8.10 -19.19
N LYS A 163 -17.18 8.47 -18.18
CA LYS A 163 -17.31 9.87 -17.72
C LYS A 163 -16.00 10.41 -17.15
N GLU A 164 -15.27 9.60 -16.39
CA GLU A 164 -13.94 9.98 -15.89
C GLU A 164 -12.96 10.23 -17.02
N LEU A 165 -12.90 9.33 -18.02
CA LEU A 165 -12.06 9.49 -19.21
C LEU A 165 -12.45 10.75 -19.99
N GLN A 166 -13.74 10.99 -20.21
CA GLN A 166 -14.23 12.22 -20.85
C GLN A 166 -13.81 13.46 -20.06
N SER A 167 -13.90 13.43 -18.72
CA SER A 167 -13.45 14.55 -17.88
C SER A 167 -11.95 14.79 -18.01
N PHE A 168 -11.15 13.73 -18.13
CA PHE A 168 -9.71 13.81 -18.32
C PHE A 168 -9.34 14.37 -19.70
N VAL A 169 -10.01 13.88 -20.76
CA VAL A 169 -9.86 14.40 -22.12
C VAL A 169 -10.22 15.89 -22.16
N LEU A 170 -11.35 16.29 -21.57
CA LEU A 170 -11.77 17.69 -21.48
C LEU A 170 -10.75 18.54 -20.73
N LYS A 171 -10.22 18.08 -19.60
CA LYS A 171 -9.15 18.79 -18.85
C LYS A 171 -7.90 18.99 -19.71
N LYS A 172 -7.49 17.95 -20.45
CA LYS A 172 -6.33 18.02 -21.36
C LYS A 172 -6.58 18.96 -22.53
N GLU A 173 -7.78 18.94 -23.11
CA GLU A 173 -8.17 19.87 -24.18
C GLU A 173 -8.24 21.31 -23.68
N LEU A 174 -8.78 21.55 -22.47
CA LEU A 174 -8.75 22.86 -21.83
C LEU A 174 -7.32 23.32 -21.59
N GLY A 175 -6.47 22.44 -21.06
CA GLY A 175 -5.04 22.69 -20.86
C GLY A 175 -4.34 23.01 -22.18
N ASN A 176 -4.60 22.26 -23.25
CA ASN A 176 -4.05 22.50 -24.57
C ASN A 176 -4.56 23.80 -25.20
N LYS A 177 -5.85 24.15 -25.03
CA LYS A 177 -6.40 25.45 -25.46
C LYS A 177 -5.77 26.59 -24.66
N PHE A 178 -5.56 26.41 -23.36
CA PHE A 178 -4.90 27.38 -22.50
C PHE A 178 -3.42 27.57 -22.89
N VAL A 179 -2.67 26.47 -23.09
CA VAL A 179 -1.28 26.49 -23.57
C VAL A 179 -1.20 27.06 -24.98
N LYS A 180 -2.12 26.73 -25.88
CA LYS A 180 -2.17 27.32 -27.23
C LYS A 180 -2.48 28.81 -27.18
N ASN A 181 -3.41 29.25 -26.33
CA ASN A 181 -3.68 30.67 -26.10
C ASN A 181 -2.48 31.40 -25.44
N ILE A 182 -1.70 30.71 -24.60
CA ILE A 182 -0.44 31.22 -24.06
C ILE A 182 0.65 31.26 -25.13
N ASN A 183 0.73 30.27 -26.03
CA ASN A 183 1.72 30.22 -27.11
C ASN A 183 1.40 31.21 -28.24
N ILE A 184 0.13 31.54 -28.45
CA ILE A 184 -0.28 32.65 -29.34
C ILE A 184 0.07 34.01 -28.68
N ASN A 185 0.20 34.05 -27.35
CA ASN A 185 0.77 35.17 -26.59
C ASN A 185 2.27 35.03 -26.31
N TYR A 186 2.97 34.05 -26.90
CA TYR A 186 4.43 34.08 -27.03
C TYR A 186 4.79 35.01 -28.20
N ILE A 187 4.28 36.24 -28.12
CA ILE A 187 5.00 37.38 -28.67
C ILE A 187 6.34 37.32 -27.97
N ASP A 188 7.40 37.20 -28.75
CA ASP A 188 8.78 37.17 -28.33
C ASP A 188 8.96 38.06 -27.08
N LYS A 189 9.14 37.44 -25.90
CA LYS A 189 9.29 38.16 -24.63
C LYS A 189 10.53 39.06 -24.65
N ASN A 190 11.39 38.87 -25.65
CA ASN A 190 12.58 39.63 -25.95
C ASN A 190 12.42 40.44 -27.26
N SER A 191 11.25 41.02 -27.52
CA SER A 191 11.06 42.01 -28.60
C SER A 191 10.89 43.43 -28.04
N ALA A 192 11.28 44.44 -28.83
CA ALA A 192 11.03 45.84 -28.50
C ALA A 192 9.53 46.12 -28.37
N LYS A 193 8.70 45.48 -29.21
CA LYS A 193 7.24 45.58 -29.15
C LYS A 193 6.70 45.18 -27.78
N THR A 194 7.07 44.00 -27.28
CA THR A 194 6.63 43.52 -25.96
C THR A 194 7.11 44.43 -24.84
N ARG A 195 8.34 44.98 -24.94
CA ARG A 195 8.85 45.93 -23.94
C ARG A 195 8.04 47.22 -23.89
N ILE A 196 7.61 47.74 -25.04
CA ILE A 196 6.74 48.93 -25.13
C ILE A 196 5.34 48.63 -24.60
N GLN A 197 4.78 47.45 -24.92
CA GLN A 197 3.48 47.02 -24.39
C GLN A 197 3.53 46.78 -22.87
N ASN A 198 4.68 46.42 -22.33
CA ASN A 198 4.90 46.31 -20.89
C ASN A 198 5.02 47.65 -20.16
N HIS A 199 5.15 48.76 -20.89
CA HIS A 199 5.19 50.10 -20.30
C HIS A 199 3.89 50.41 -19.57
N LEU A 200 3.98 51.15 -18.46
CA LEU A 200 2.82 51.49 -17.63
C LEU A 200 1.73 52.19 -18.44
N SER A 201 2.11 53.13 -19.32
CA SER A 201 1.16 53.83 -20.19
C SER A 201 0.33 52.88 -21.04
N TYR A 202 0.96 51.88 -21.67
CA TYR A 202 0.25 50.92 -22.50
C TYR A 202 -0.73 50.08 -21.65
N LYS A 203 -0.26 49.55 -20.51
CA LYS A 203 -1.08 48.76 -19.57
C LYS A 203 -2.32 49.55 -19.08
N LEU A 204 -2.12 50.82 -18.74
CA LEU A 204 -3.21 51.70 -18.29
C LEU A 204 -4.19 52.03 -19.43
N GLY A 205 -3.69 52.37 -20.61
CA GLY A 205 -4.54 52.67 -21.76
C GLY A 205 -5.36 51.47 -22.22
N GLN A 206 -4.78 50.28 -22.17
CA GLN A 206 -5.50 49.03 -22.46
C GLN A 206 -6.62 48.81 -21.44
N ALA A 207 -6.33 48.98 -20.15
CA ALA A 207 -7.34 48.86 -19.11
C ALA A 207 -8.47 49.88 -19.25
N LEU A 208 -8.16 51.12 -19.66
CA LEU A 208 -9.18 52.13 -19.96
C LEU A 208 -10.13 51.67 -21.08
N ILE A 209 -9.58 51.19 -22.20
CA ILE A 209 -10.38 50.73 -23.36
C ILE A 209 -11.24 49.50 -23.01
N GLU A 210 -10.70 48.56 -22.23
CA GLU A 210 -11.42 47.35 -21.87
C GLU A 210 -12.57 47.62 -20.89
N ASN A 211 -12.36 48.53 -19.94
CA ASN A 211 -13.33 48.82 -18.88
C ASN A 211 -14.32 49.94 -19.26
N SER A 212 -14.07 50.72 -20.30
CA SER A 212 -14.97 51.81 -20.74
C SER A 212 -16.23 51.33 -21.48
N LYS A 213 -16.39 50.02 -21.71
CA LYS A 213 -17.50 49.45 -22.50
C LYS A 213 -18.84 49.31 -21.76
N SER A 214 -18.87 49.53 -20.45
CA SER A 214 -20.11 49.47 -19.67
C SER A 214 -20.04 50.33 -18.41
N ILE A 215 -21.21 50.72 -17.88
CA ILE A 215 -21.32 51.55 -16.66
C ILE A 215 -20.65 50.86 -15.46
N LEU A 216 -20.89 49.56 -15.28
CA LEU A 216 -20.22 48.76 -14.24
C LEU A 216 -18.70 48.66 -14.49
N GLY A 217 -18.28 48.66 -15.76
CA GLY A 217 -16.88 48.72 -16.16
C GLY A 217 -16.20 50.00 -15.67
N TYR A 218 -16.83 51.17 -15.79
CA TYR A 218 -16.30 52.43 -15.26
C TYR A 218 -16.09 52.42 -13.75
N ILE A 219 -17.00 51.82 -12.98
CA ILE A 219 -16.83 51.67 -11.52
C ILE A 219 -15.65 50.76 -11.20
N ARG A 220 -15.55 49.62 -11.90
CA ARG A 220 -14.44 48.67 -11.75
C ARG A 220 -13.09 49.27 -12.17
N MET A 221 -13.10 50.19 -13.11
CA MET A 221 -11.91 50.81 -13.70
C MET A 221 -11.01 51.46 -12.64
N LEU A 222 -11.57 52.15 -11.65
CA LEU A 222 -10.79 52.78 -10.58
C LEU A 222 -9.91 51.77 -9.83
N TYR A 223 -10.49 50.61 -9.49
CA TYR A 223 -9.77 49.54 -8.82
C TYR A 223 -8.72 48.90 -9.73
N VAL A 224 -9.07 48.63 -10.99
CA VAL A 224 -8.18 48.02 -11.98
C VAL A 224 -6.95 48.89 -12.24
N LEU A 225 -7.13 50.20 -12.41
CA LEU A 225 -6.03 51.13 -12.64
C LEU A 225 -5.07 51.20 -11.44
N SER A 226 -5.59 51.23 -10.21
CA SER A 226 -4.77 51.19 -8.99
C SER A 226 -3.96 49.90 -8.93
N TYR A 227 -4.61 48.75 -9.13
CA TYR A 227 -3.95 47.44 -9.12
C TYR A 227 -2.84 47.34 -10.17
N ILE A 228 -3.07 47.81 -11.40
CA ILE A 228 -2.06 47.81 -12.46
C ILE A 228 -0.83 48.64 -12.07
N LYS A 229 -1.06 49.82 -11.48
CA LYS A 229 0.02 50.70 -11.03
C LYS A 229 0.86 50.05 -9.94
N ASP A 230 0.22 49.48 -8.92
CA ASP A 230 0.93 48.83 -7.80
C ASP A 230 1.69 47.60 -8.24
N LYS A 231 1.06 46.76 -9.08
CA LYS A 231 1.69 45.58 -9.67
C LYS A 231 2.88 45.95 -10.54
N HIS A 232 2.76 46.97 -11.39
CA HIS A 232 3.87 47.42 -12.23
C HIS A 232 5.05 47.93 -11.40
N LYS A 233 4.78 48.66 -10.32
CA LYS A 233 5.82 49.11 -9.38
C LYS A 233 6.51 47.93 -8.68
N PHE A 234 5.76 46.90 -8.30
CA PHE A 234 6.33 45.68 -7.73
C PHE A 234 7.20 44.93 -8.74
N GLU A 235 6.74 44.79 -9.99
CA GLU A 235 7.51 44.17 -11.09
C GLU A 235 8.83 44.91 -11.36
N GLN A 236 8.83 46.25 -11.35
CA GLN A 236 10.05 47.05 -11.49
C GLN A 236 11.04 46.80 -10.36
N LYS A 237 10.60 46.82 -9.10
CA LYS A 237 11.46 46.53 -7.94
C LYS A 237 12.07 45.13 -8.00
N ALA A 238 11.26 44.12 -8.30
CA ALA A 238 11.71 42.75 -8.41
C ALA A 238 12.74 42.57 -9.55
N TYR A 239 12.61 43.34 -10.62
CA TYR A 239 13.60 43.37 -11.71
C TYR A 239 14.90 44.05 -11.29
N GLU A 240 14.82 45.19 -10.60
CA GLU A 240 16.01 45.88 -10.04
C GLU A 240 16.78 44.99 -9.07
N GLU A 241 16.10 44.26 -8.19
CA GLU A 241 16.71 43.30 -7.27
C GLU A 241 17.44 42.17 -8.01
N LYS A 242 16.83 41.61 -9.06
CA LYS A 242 17.46 40.58 -9.90
C LYS A 242 18.72 41.08 -10.62
N ILE A 243 18.73 42.31 -11.11
CA ILE A 243 19.93 42.89 -11.74
C ILE A 243 21.03 43.15 -10.70
N LYS A 244 20.66 43.56 -9.48
CA LYS A 244 21.63 43.73 -8.38
C LYS A 244 22.31 42.42 -8.01
N GLU A 245 21.56 41.32 -7.99
CA GLU A 245 22.09 39.98 -7.74
C GLU A 245 22.96 39.47 -8.91
N ASN A 246 22.55 39.73 -10.15
CA ASN A 246 23.28 39.32 -11.34
C ASN A 246 23.18 40.37 -12.47
N PRO A 247 24.22 41.20 -12.67
CA PRO A 247 24.22 42.24 -13.70
C PRO A 247 24.01 41.74 -15.14
N ASN A 248 24.33 40.47 -15.42
CA ASN A 248 24.14 39.86 -16.75
C ASN A 248 22.66 39.66 -17.12
N LEU A 249 21.73 39.81 -16.16
CA LEU A 249 20.28 39.73 -16.39
C LEU A 249 19.68 41.07 -16.87
N ALA A 250 20.48 42.13 -16.96
CA ALA A 250 20.03 43.42 -17.46
C ALA A 250 19.59 43.30 -18.93
N LEU A 251 18.36 43.74 -19.21
CA LEU A 251 17.85 43.84 -20.57
C LEU A 251 18.68 44.86 -21.36
N PRO A 252 19.06 44.56 -22.61
CA PRO A 252 19.81 45.50 -23.44
C PRO A 252 18.96 46.75 -23.77
N PRO A 253 19.58 47.84 -24.28
CA PRO A 253 18.85 49.04 -24.70
C PRO A 253 17.73 48.72 -25.70
N LEU A 254 16.67 49.54 -25.75
CA LEU A 254 15.50 49.22 -26.59
C LEU A 254 15.85 49.26 -28.09
N GLU A 255 16.84 50.07 -28.45
CA GLU A 255 17.35 50.29 -29.81
C GLU A 255 18.11 49.09 -30.37
N THR A 256 18.61 48.19 -29.51
CA THR A 256 19.39 47.02 -29.96
C THR A 256 18.51 45.87 -30.45
N TYR A 257 17.20 45.99 -30.31
CA TYR A 257 16.26 44.95 -30.69
C TYR A 257 15.96 45.03 -32.19
N PRO A 258 15.93 43.90 -32.92
CA PRO A 258 15.70 43.89 -34.37
C PRO A 258 14.40 44.57 -34.81
N ASP A 259 13.36 44.52 -33.97
CA ASP A 259 12.02 45.06 -34.24
C ASP A 259 11.82 46.51 -33.74
N TYR A 260 12.88 47.19 -33.30
CA TYR A 260 12.78 48.52 -32.67
C TYR A 260 12.00 49.55 -33.50
N ASN A 261 12.28 49.64 -34.80
CA ASN A 261 11.63 50.61 -35.71
C ASN A 261 10.13 50.34 -35.87
N GLU A 262 9.71 49.08 -35.83
CA GLU A 262 8.30 48.70 -35.86
C GLU A 262 7.63 48.98 -34.52
N ALA A 263 8.34 48.67 -33.42
CA ALA A 263 7.87 48.88 -32.07
C ALA A 263 7.65 50.37 -31.74
N LEU A 264 8.41 51.29 -32.34
CA LEU A 264 8.17 52.74 -32.17
C LEU A 264 6.74 53.15 -32.56
N LYS A 265 6.12 52.48 -33.54
CA LYS A 265 4.72 52.75 -33.93
C LYS A 265 3.73 52.42 -32.81
N GLU A 266 4.08 51.51 -31.90
CA GLU A 266 3.26 51.18 -30.72
C GLU A 266 3.25 52.29 -29.68
N LYS A 267 4.28 53.15 -29.60
CA LYS A 267 4.21 54.37 -28.75
C LYS A 267 3.26 55.41 -29.33
N GLU A 268 3.08 55.40 -30.64
CA GLU A 268 2.19 56.32 -31.34
C GLU A 268 0.72 55.84 -31.35
N CYS A 269 0.47 54.60 -30.91
CA CYS A 269 -0.87 54.00 -30.94
C CYS A 269 -1.81 54.66 -29.93
N PHE A 270 -3.11 54.59 -30.22
CA PHE A 270 -4.14 55.20 -29.38
C PHE A 270 -4.09 54.70 -27.93
N THR A 271 -3.92 53.38 -27.75
CA THR A 271 -3.81 52.74 -26.44
C THR A 271 -2.68 53.35 -25.61
N TYR A 272 -1.49 53.48 -26.17
CA TYR A 272 -0.34 54.03 -25.45
C TYR A 272 -0.57 55.50 -25.08
N LYS A 273 -1.00 56.32 -26.05
CA LYS A 273 -1.30 57.76 -25.85
C LYS A 273 -2.40 58.00 -24.83
N LEU A 274 -3.40 57.13 -24.79
CA LEU A 274 -4.51 57.22 -23.84
C LEU A 274 -4.02 57.02 -22.40
N GLY A 275 -3.16 56.01 -22.17
CA GLY A 275 -2.59 55.80 -20.85
C GLY A 275 -1.58 56.88 -20.46
N GLU A 276 -0.82 57.44 -21.40
CA GLU A 276 0.01 58.62 -21.14
C GLU A 276 -0.83 59.83 -20.73
N ALA A 277 -1.94 60.08 -21.42
CA ALA A 277 -2.88 61.14 -21.07
C ALA A 277 -3.43 60.95 -19.65
N LEU A 278 -3.76 59.71 -19.26
CA LEU A 278 -4.18 59.40 -17.89
C LEU A 278 -3.06 59.71 -16.88
N MET A 279 -1.83 59.29 -17.16
CA MET A 279 -0.69 59.56 -16.28
C MET A 279 -0.42 61.05 -16.13
N GLN A 280 -0.53 61.82 -17.22
CA GLN A 280 -0.40 63.28 -17.20
C GLN A 280 -1.54 63.95 -16.43
N ALA A 281 -2.78 63.52 -16.66
CA ALA A 281 -3.96 64.01 -15.94
C ALA A 281 -3.84 63.77 -14.43
N ASN A 282 -3.33 62.60 -14.03
CA ASN A 282 -3.12 62.27 -12.62
C ASN A 282 -2.00 63.10 -11.97
N LYS A 283 -0.98 63.52 -12.74
CA LYS A 283 0.07 64.44 -12.24
C LYS A 283 -0.47 65.87 -12.05
N ASN A 284 -1.35 66.32 -12.94
CA ASN A 284 -1.93 67.67 -12.95
C ASN A 284 -3.39 67.67 -12.47
N TRP A 285 -3.75 66.81 -11.52
CA TRP A 285 -5.14 66.62 -11.09
C TRP A 285 -5.77 67.93 -10.57
N TYR A 286 -4.96 68.77 -9.90
CA TYR A 286 -5.35 70.07 -9.35
C TYR A 286 -5.46 71.20 -10.39
N GLY A 287 -5.07 70.96 -11.66
CA GLY A 287 -5.09 71.93 -12.75
C GLY A 287 -6.08 71.61 -13.87
N GLY A 288 -7.11 70.80 -13.61
CA GLY A 288 -8.12 70.43 -14.61
C GLY A 288 -7.70 69.29 -15.56
N GLY A 289 -6.64 68.54 -15.23
CA GLY A 289 -6.15 67.44 -16.07
C GLY A 289 -7.18 66.34 -16.37
N ILE A 290 -8.12 66.10 -15.46
CA ILE A 290 -9.20 65.10 -15.62
C ILE A 290 -10.17 65.47 -16.75
N SER A 291 -10.49 66.76 -16.91
CA SER A 291 -11.39 67.24 -17.97
C SER A 291 -10.80 67.04 -19.37
N ASN A 292 -9.48 67.20 -19.51
CA ASN A 292 -8.75 66.97 -20.77
C ASN A 292 -8.70 65.48 -21.13
N LEU A 293 -8.59 64.59 -20.12
CA LEU A 293 -8.65 63.15 -20.32
C LEU A 293 -10.01 62.69 -20.85
N HIS A 294 -11.10 63.20 -20.28
CA HIS A 294 -12.47 62.88 -20.72
C HIS A 294 -12.69 63.25 -22.19
N SER A 295 -12.20 64.42 -22.63
CA SER A 295 -12.27 64.84 -24.04
C SER A 295 -11.54 63.87 -24.98
N LYS A 296 -10.36 63.38 -24.59
CA LYS A 296 -9.59 62.40 -25.38
C LYS A 296 -10.23 61.01 -25.42
N MET A 297 -10.98 60.63 -24.39
CA MET A 297 -11.75 59.37 -24.38
C MET A 297 -12.97 59.42 -25.31
N CYS A 298 -13.55 60.59 -25.55
CA CYS A 298 -14.72 60.75 -26.43
C CYS A 298 -14.36 60.96 -27.91
N LEU A 299 -13.10 61.27 -28.24
CA LEU A 299 -12.62 61.56 -29.60
C LEU A 299 -11.90 60.37 -30.27
N GLY A 300 -11.85 59.21 -29.62
CA GLY A 300 -11.18 58.00 -30.09
C GLY A 300 -12.14 56.89 -30.49
#